data_AF-A0AAW0W3Y9-F1
#
_entry.id   AF-A0AAW0W3Y9-F1
#
_cell.length_a   1.000
_cell.length_b   1.000
_cell.length_c   1.000
_cell.angle_alpha   90.00
_cell.angle_beta   90.00
_cell.angle_gamma   90.00
#
_symmetry.space_group_name_H-M   'P 1'
#
loop_
_entity.id
_entity.type
_entity.pdbx_description
1 polymer ?
#
loop_
_entity_poly.entity_id
_entity_poly.type
_entity_poly.pdbx_seq_one_letter_code
_entity_poly.pdbx_strand_id
1 'polypeptide(L)'
;CKADCSSDCPPCQNQCPLRCVHSRCTSKCGEPCRPCQEKCVKKCKHQRCVTLCGEKCSVSPCEEACFMKLPCGHPCVGFCGDPCPPLCRTCDREELTEILFGSEDEDDARFVLLEDCGHTIEAEGLKEWLAQDGGEIGMKQCPRCKKPIYNNRRYYGFLLKAYKDVEAVKKKYFREKKTVRKQDLLLLLQDTTVHLEFVVKLQTLELHVSEKFRHLSDSELNLLQFQAQVIHKANSVLKKAPECTSKLTEKVHFVVNRVFEQKLRISTQMMEEVTCELQRLAVLPAFWSLTKRIFQYNNQILSQIHKKLLMILGPTVKFDTEKEKETINLLKESEKYLGGLGITNDERMQILKAMELKQGHWYKCPNNHIYCITECGGAMIESTCPECGAAIGGESHRLRDDNAVASEMDGAQYAAWSEENNMLNYDMDNFE
;
A
#
# COMPACT_ATOMS: atom_id res chain seq x y z
N CYS A 1 14.30 -18.44 1.36
CA CYS A 1 13.50 -17.34 1.94
C CYS A 1 12.23 -17.93 2.56
N LYS A 2 11.68 -17.37 3.65
CA LYS A 2 10.40 -17.82 4.24
C LYS A 2 9.22 -16.88 3.91
N ALA A 3 9.48 -15.77 3.21
CA ALA A 3 8.45 -14.83 2.81
C ALA A 3 7.77 -15.30 1.51
N ASP A 4 6.50 -14.93 1.32
CA ASP A 4 5.78 -15.17 0.09
C ASP A 4 6.50 -14.52 -1.09
N CYS A 5 6.63 -15.28 -2.18
CA CYS A 5 7.34 -14.87 -3.37
C CYS A 5 6.64 -13.66 -4.01
N SER A 6 7.37 -12.57 -4.18
CA SER A 6 6.91 -11.32 -4.83
C SER A 6 8.07 -10.70 -5.60
N SER A 7 7.81 -9.65 -6.40
CA SER A 7 8.85 -8.90 -7.12
C SER A 7 10.01 -8.46 -6.23
N ASP A 8 9.72 -8.10 -4.97
CA ASP A 8 10.71 -7.59 -4.02
C ASP A 8 10.81 -8.48 -2.77
N CYS A 9 11.90 -9.24 -2.65
CA CYS A 9 12.15 -10.10 -1.48
C CYS A 9 12.55 -9.25 -0.26
N PRO A 10 11.89 -9.40 0.90
CA PRO A 10 12.25 -8.64 2.09
C PRO A 10 13.59 -9.11 2.67
N PRO A 11 14.26 -8.26 3.47
CA PRO A 11 15.50 -8.66 4.14
C PRO A 11 15.24 -9.84 5.08
N CYS A 12 16.21 -10.75 5.13
CA CYS A 12 16.10 -11.95 5.95
C CYS A 12 16.06 -11.61 7.45
N GLN A 13 14.99 -12.04 8.13
CA GLN A 13 14.74 -11.81 9.56
C GLN A 13 15.30 -12.92 10.48
N ASN A 14 15.95 -13.93 9.91
CA ASN A 14 16.63 -14.96 10.69
C ASN A 14 17.88 -14.38 11.38
N GLN A 15 18.36 -15.09 12.40
CA GLN A 15 19.64 -14.77 13.03
C GLN A 15 20.76 -14.86 11.99
N CYS A 16 21.68 -13.89 11.98
CA CYS A 16 22.82 -13.94 11.08
C CYS A 16 23.70 -15.17 11.37
N PRO A 17 24.00 -16.02 10.37
CA PRO A 17 24.81 -17.23 10.57
C PRO A 17 26.32 -16.94 10.72
N LEU A 18 26.75 -15.71 10.45
CA LEU A 18 28.16 -15.31 10.55
C LEU A 18 28.69 -15.52 11.97
N ARG A 19 29.82 -16.20 12.04
CA ARG A 19 30.54 -16.45 13.28
C ARG A 19 32.04 -16.54 13.01
N CYS A 20 32.82 -16.19 14.01
CA CYS A 20 34.24 -16.50 14.07
C CYS A 20 34.51 -17.32 15.35
N VAL A 21 35.78 -17.67 15.57
CA VAL A 21 36.20 -18.36 16.80
C VAL A 21 35.96 -17.55 18.08
N HIS A 22 35.80 -16.23 17.98
CA HIS A 22 35.60 -15.35 19.13
C HIS A 22 34.13 -15.13 19.47
N SER A 23 33.28 -14.92 18.46
CA SER A 23 31.90 -14.52 18.67
C SER A 23 31.00 -14.87 17.50
N ARG A 24 29.68 -14.89 17.77
CA ARG A 24 28.61 -15.04 16.78
C ARG A 24 27.92 -13.70 16.56
N CYS A 25 27.50 -13.43 15.33
CA CYS A 25 26.77 -12.20 15.02
C CYS A 25 25.40 -12.18 15.73
N THR A 26 25.10 -11.07 16.40
CA THR A 26 23.83 -10.86 17.12
C THR A 26 22.76 -10.17 16.28
N SER A 27 23.12 -9.57 15.14
CA SER A 27 22.22 -8.88 14.21
C SER A 27 21.33 -9.83 13.39
N LYS A 28 20.26 -9.29 12.80
CA LYS A 28 19.47 -10.02 11.80
C LYS A 28 20.27 -10.22 10.52
N CYS A 29 19.96 -11.28 9.78
CA CYS A 29 20.72 -11.66 8.59
C CYS A 29 20.74 -10.56 7.52
N GLY A 30 19.66 -9.79 7.35
CA GLY A 30 19.63 -8.65 6.42
C GLY A 30 20.48 -7.47 6.87
N GLU A 31 20.64 -7.26 8.18
CA GLU A 31 21.33 -6.09 8.73
C GLU A 31 22.85 -6.16 8.50
N PRO A 32 23.53 -5.00 8.34
CA PRO A 32 24.99 -4.92 8.30
C PRO A 32 25.62 -5.51 9.56
N CYS A 33 26.59 -6.41 9.38
CA CYS A 33 27.30 -7.05 10.47
C CYS A 33 28.51 -6.21 10.92
N ARG A 34 28.79 -6.24 12.23
CA ARG A 34 29.99 -5.60 12.79
C ARG A 34 31.18 -6.55 12.67
N PRO A 35 32.31 -6.12 12.08
CA PRO A 35 33.50 -6.97 11.98
C PRO A 35 34.11 -7.22 13.36
N CYS A 36 34.66 -8.42 13.57
CA CYS A 36 35.29 -8.83 14.82
C CYS A 36 36.56 -8.00 15.11
N GLN A 37 36.63 -7.41 16.30
CA GLN A 37 37.73 -6.57 16.77
C GLN A 37 38.75 -7.31 17.66
N GLU A 38 38.58 -8.62 17.84
CA GLU A 38 39.53 -9.43 18.60
C GLU A 38 40.79 -9.74 17.79
N LYS A 39 41.89 -10.06 18.48
CA LYS A 39 43.15 -10.45 17.83
C LYS A 39 42.98 -11.76 17.05
N CYS A 40 43.55 -11.85 15.85
CA CYS A 40 43.46 -13.07 15.06
C CYS A 40 44.13 -14.26 15.78
N VAL A 41 43.47 -15.43 15.79
CA VAL A 41 44.00 -16.66 16.41
C VAL A 41 45.04 -17.38 15.55
N LYS A 42 45.26 -16.94 14.30
CA LYS A 42 46.16 -17.59 13.35
C LYS A 42 47.61 -17.48 13.84
N LYS A 43 48.12 -18.59 14.38
CA LYS A 43 49.50 -18.74 14.84
C LYS A 43 49.95 -20.19 14.69
N CYS A 44 51.20 -20.39 14.32
CA CYS A 44 51.88 -21.68 14.36
C CYS A 44 53.34 -21.46 14.80
N LYS A 45 54.15 -22.53 14.78
CA LYS A 45 55.58 -22.44 15.13
C LYS A 45 56.38 -21.55 14.16
N HIS A 46 55.89 -21.37 12.93
CA HIS A 46 56.59 -20.65 11.86
C HIS A 46 56.15 -19.18 11.75
N GLN A 47 54.90 -18.86 12.10
CA GLN A 47 54.33 -17.54 11.85
C GLN A 47 53.18 -17.20 12.80
N ARG A 48 52.97 -15.90 13.05
CA ARG A 48 51.88 -15.36 13.88
C ARG A 48 51.26 -14.14 13.24
N CYS A 49 49.93 -14.16 13.10
CA CYS A 49 49.18 -13.01 12.64
C CYS A 49 49.13 -11.91 13.71
N VAL A 50 49.29 -10.65 13.30
CA VAL A 50 49.24 -9.49 14.20
C VAL A 50 48.02 -8.58 13.96
N THR A 51 47.24 -8.84 12.91
CA THR A 51 46.01 -8.09 12.59
C THR A 51 44.78 -8.60 13.35
N LEU A 52 43.68 -7.85 13.26
CA LEU A 52 42.40 -8.21 13.86
C LEU A 52 41.72 -9.34 13.09
N CYS A 53 40.86 -10.09 13.77
CA CYS A 53 40.13 -11.21 13.19
C CYS A 53 39.27 -10.78 11.98
N GLY A 54 38.64 -9.61 12.02
CA GLY A 54 37.82 -9.07 10.92
C GLY A 54 38.62 -8.53 9.72
N GLU A 55 39.95 -8.60 9.75
CA GLU A 55 40.83 -8.00 8.75
C GLU A 55 41.65 -9.03 7.98
N LYS A 56 42.29 -8.60 6.88
CA LYS A 56 43.20 -9.48 6.14
C LYS A 56 44.35 -9.88 7.07
N CYS A 57 44.64 -11.18 7.14
CA CYS A 57 45.76 -11.68 7.94
C CYS A 57 47.09 -11.08 7.44
N SER A 58 48.00 -10.76 8.37
CA SER A 58 49.35 -10.28 8.05
C SER A 58 50.30 -11.36 7.53
N VAL A 59 49.86 -12.63 7.57
CA VAL A 59 50.67 -13.80 7.19
C VAL A 59 49.88 -14.74 6.27
N SER A 60 50.57 -15.34 5.30
CA SER A 60 50.03 -16.39 4.44
C SER A 60 49.71 -17.66 5.24
N PRO A 61 48.93 -18.62 4.69
CA PRO A 61 48.82 -19.96 5.29
C PRO A 61 50.19 -20.64 5.43
N CYS A 62 50.29 -21.58 6.37
CA CYS A 62 51.54 -22.31 6.57
C CYS A 62 51.55 -23.54 5.67
N GLU A 63 52.48 -23.65 4.74
CA GLU A 63 52.52 -24.81 3.82
C GLU A 63 53.21 -26.05 4.42
N GLU A 64 53.76 -25.93 5.63
CA GLU A 64 54.36 -27.05 6.33
C GLU A 64 53.31 -28.08 6.78
N ALA A 65 53.67 -29.36 6.66
CA ALA A 65 52.86 -30.47 7.14
C ALA A 65 52.55 -30.36 8.64
N CYS A 66 51.38 -30.83 9.06
CA CYS A 66 51.07 -30.91 10.47
C CYS A 66 51.98 -31.91 11.20
N PHE A 67 52.61 -31.47 12.29
CA PHE A 67 53.49 -32.30 13.11
C PHE A 67 52.74 -33.16 14.14
N MET A 68 51.40 -33.10 14.18
CA MET A 68 50.58 -33.84 15.13
C MET A 68 50.24 -35.24 14.60
N LYS A 69 50.01 -36.17 15.52
CA LYS A 69 49.45 -37.50 15.22
C LYS A 69 47.96 -37.50 15.53
N LEU A 70 47.19 -38.21 14.71
CA LEU A 70 45.76 -38.45 14.95
C LEU A 70 45.58 -39.46 16.11
N PRO A 71 44.37 -39.60 16.68
CA PRO A 71 44.11 -40.56 17.76
C PRO A 71 44.47 -42.02 17.41
N CYS A 72 44.42 -42.39 16.13
CA CYS A 72 44.85 -43.70 15.64
C CYS A 72 46.39 -43.90 15.62
N GLY A 73 47.17 -42.87 15.98
CA GLY A 73 48.63 -42.91 16.04
C GLY A 73 49.34 -42.55 14.73
N HIS A 74 48.62 -42.43 13.62
CA HIS A 74 49.17 -42.07 12.31
C HIS A 74 49.42 -40.55 12.16
N PRO A 75 50.34 -40.14 11.27
CA PRO A 75 50.58 -38.72 10.96
C PRO A 75 49.32 -38.02 10.43
N CYS A 76 49.13 -36.76 10.83
CA CYS A 76 48.04 -35.93 10.32
C CYS A 76 48.24 -35.57 8.83
N VAL A 77 47.16 -35.63 8.06
CA VAL A 77 47.11 -35.29 6.63
C VAL A 77 46.91 -33.79 6.37
N GLY A 78 46.73 -32.98 7.41
CA GLY A 78 46.56 -31.53 7.31
C GLY A 78 47.86 -30.73 7.42
N PHE A 79 47.69 -29.43 7.62
CA PHE A 79 48.79 -28.45 7.68
C PHE A 79 49.05 -27.92 9.09
N CYS A 80 50.25 -27.41 9.29
CA CYS A 80 50.68 -26.78 10.52
C CYS A 80 49.84 -25.54 10.88
N GLY A 81 49.24 -25.53 12.08
CA GLY A 81 48.45 -24.40 12.60
C GLY A 81 46.98 -24.38 12.19
N ASP A 82 46.59 -25.24 11.23
CA ASP A 82 45.20 -25.45 10.86
C ASP A 82 44.56 -26.53 11.76
N PRO A 83 43.22 -26.52 11.92
CA PRO A 83 42.51 -27.63 12.57
C PRO A 83 42.84 -28.95 11.86
N CYS A 84 43.26 -29.97 12.62
CA CYS A 84 43.60 -31.26 12.07
C CYS A 84 42.34 -31.94 11.51
N PRO A 85 42.34 -32.39 10.24
CA PRO A 85 41.28 -33.22 9.72
C PRO A 85 41.13 -34.51 10.53
N PRO A 86 39.89 -34.99 10.79
CA PRO A 86 39.66 -36.20 11.56
C PRO A 86 40.05 -37.48 10.80
N LEU A 87 40.02 -37.45 9.47
CA LEU A 87 40.31 -38.60 8.62
C LEU A 87 41.80 -38.89 8.50
N CYS A 88 42.14 -40.18 8.54
CA CYS A 88 43.48 -40.69 8.43
C CYS A 88 43.71 -41.36 7.06
N ARG A 89 44.86 -41.07 6.42
CA ARG A 89 45.25 -41.70 5.15
C ARG A 89 45.37 -43.23 5.22
N THR A 90 45.66 -43.79 6.40
CA THR A 90 45.79 -45.24 6.59
C THR A 90 44.47 -45.89 7.01
N CYS A 91 43.76 -45.31 7.99
CA CYS A 91 42.55 -45.91 8.54
C CYS A 91 41.31 -45.64 7.68
N ASP A 92 41.24 -44.46 7.07
CA ASP A 92 40.06 -43.92 6.39
C ASP A 92 40.37 -43.65 4.91
N ARG A 93 41.24 -44.47 4.30
CA ARG A 93 41.75 -44.25 2.93
C ARG A 93 40.61 -44.07 1.93
N GLU A 94 39.61 -44.94 1.96
CA GLU A 94 38.49 -44.92 1.03
C GLU A 94 37.70 -43.60 1.08
N GLU A 95 37.42 -43.08 2.28
CA GLU A 95 36.71 -41.80 2.45
C GLU A 95 37.58 -40.60 2.06
N LEU A 96 38.88 -40.67 2.38
CA LEU A 96 39.83 -39.59 2.10
C LEU A 96 40.15 -39.46 0.60
N THR A 97 40.22 -40.59 -0.13
CA THR A 97 40.51 -40.65 -1.56
C THR A 97 39.26 -40.68 -2.43
N GLU A 98 38.08 -40.44 -1.86
CA GLU A 98 36.85 -40.30 -2.63
C GLU A 98 36.99 -39.10 -3.59
N ILE A 99 36.97 -39.41 -4.88
CA ILE A 99 37.24 -38.46 -5.96
C ILE A 99 36.24 -37.30 -5.89
N LEU A 100 36.77 -36.09 -5.72
CA LEU A 100 36.00 -34.85 -5.79
C LEU A 100 36.61 -33.87 -6.81
N PHE A 101 37.94 -33.78 -6.83
CA PHE A 101 38.73 -32.94 -7.73
C PHE A 101 39.75 -33.72 -8.57
N GLY A 102 40.02 -34.99 -8.22
CA GLY A 102 40.85 -35.91 -9.01
C GLY A 102 42.31 -35.99 -8.57
N SER A 103 42.70 -35.32 -7.49
CA SER A 103 44.04 -35.34 -6.89
C SER A 103 44.05 -35.91 -5.45
N GLU A 104 42.90 -36.42 -4.97
CA GLU A 104 42.76 -36.87 -3.58
C GLU A 104 43.61 -38.12 -3.24
N ASP A 105 43.94 -38.94 -4.24
CA ASP A 105 44.68 -40.20 -4.07
C ASP A 105 46.21 -40.03 -4.13
N GLU A 106 46.72 -38.81 -4.37
CA GLU A 106 48.14 -38.51 -4.35
C GLU A 106 48.75 -38.71 -2.94
N ASP A 107 49.95 -39.29 -2.89
CA ASP A 107 50.63 -39.66 -1.65
C ASP A 107 51.09 -38.45 -0.82
N ASP A 108 51.22 -37.26 -1.43
CA ASP A 108 51.55 -36.01 -0.76
C ASP A 108 50.37 -35.05 -0.62
N ALA A 109 49.18 -35.43 -1.12
CA ALA A 109 47.96 -34.63 -0.98
C ALA A 109 47.72 -34.21 0.48
N ARG A 110 47.27 -32.99 0.67
CA ARG A 110 46.99 -32.44 2.01
C ARG A 110 45.54 -31.98 2.08
N PHE A 111 44.97 -32.09 3.26
CA PHE A 111 43.54 -31.90 3.46
C PHE A 111 43.26 -30.82 4.49
N VAL A 112 42.15 -30.11 4.32
CA VAL A 112 41.68 -29.10 5.27
C VAL A 112 40.25 -29.41 5.71
N LEU A 113 40.03 -29.22 7.01
CA LEU A 113 38.73 -29.40 7.65
C LEU A 113 37.85 -28.16 7.49
N LEU A 114 36.65 -28.35 6.94
CA LEU A 114 35.62 -27.32 6.95
C LEU A 114 34.79 -27.40 8.25
N GLU A 115 35.18 -26.66 9.28
CA GLU A 115 34.56 -26.67 10.63
C GLU A 115 33.03 -26.45 10.61
N ASP A 116 32.49 -25.73 9.62
CA ASP A 116 31.05 -25.47 9.52
C ASP A 116 30.22 -26.70 9.13
N CYS A 117 30.81 -27.66 8.41
CA CYS A 117 30.11 -28.85 7.90
C CYS A 117 30.78 -30.19 8.26
N GLY A 118 32.02 -30.19 8.75
CA GLY A 118 32.76 -31.38 9.14
C GLY A 118 33.50 -32.08 8.00
N HIS A 119 33.34 -31.66 6.74
CA HIS A 119 34.00 -32.31 5.61
C HIS A 119 35.51 -32.03 5.59
N THR A 120 36.27 -33.09 5.33
CA THR A 120 37.70 -33.06 5.02
C THR A 120 37.85 -33.00 3.50
N ILE A 121 38.57 -32.01 2.99
CA ILE A 121 38.67 -31.76 1.55
C ILE A 121 40.11 -31.48 1.18
N GLU A 122 40.55 -32.01 0.04
CA GLU A 122 41.87 -31.75 -0.53
C GLU A 122 42.06 -30.23 -0.75
N ALA A 123 43.26 -29.76 -0.40
CA ALA A 123 43.54 -28.35 -0.20
C ALA A 123 43.59 -27.55 -1.50
N GLU A 124 44.27 -28.02 -2.54
CA GLU A 124 44.44 -27.28 -3.79
C GLU A 124 43.14 -27.25 -4.60
N GLY A 125 42.41 -28.36 -4.71
CA GLY A 125 41.08 -28.42 -5.32
C GLY A 125 40.08 -27.53 -4.58
N LEU A 126 40.11 -27.50 -3.24
CA LEU A 126 39.29 -26.56 -2.47
C LEU A 126 39.67 -25.09 -2.74
N LYS A 127 40.96 -24.78 -2.87
CA LYS A 127 41.44 -23.43 -3.15
C LYS A 127 40.98 -22.95 -4.53
N GLU A 128 41.08 -23.80 -5.56
CA GLU A 128 40.56 -23.52 -6.90
C GLU A 128 39.04 -23.30 -6.88
N TRP A 129 38.29 -24.19 -6.21
CA TRP A 129 36.85 -24.05 -6.01
C TRP A 129 36.47 -22.71 -5.36
N LEU A 130 37.19 -22.30 -4.31
CA LEU A 130 36.94 -21.02 -3.63
C LEU A 130 37.34 -19.81 -4.47
N ALA A 131 38.32 -19.95 -5.36
CA ALA A 131 38.79 -18.89 -6.25
C ALA A 131 37.82 -18.59 -7.40
N GLN A 132 36.97 -19.54 -7.80
CA GLN A 132 35.96 -19.33 -8.82
C GLN A 132 35.05 -18.14 -8.48
N ASP A 133 34.83 -17.25 -9.45
CA ASP A 133 33.90 -16.12 -9.33
C ASP A 133 32.68 -16.39 -10.21
N GLY A 134 31.61 -16.90 -9.61
CA GLY A 134 30.37 -17.25 -10.32
C GLY A 134 29.50 -16.03 -10.67
N GLY A 135 29.97 -14.80 -10.42
CA GLY A 135 29.19 -13.57 -10.57
C GLY A 135 28.08 -13.39 -9.51
N GLU A 136 27.85 -14.40 -8.67
CA GLU A 136 26.88 -14.37 -7.58
C GLU A 136 27.49 -13.83 -6.30
N ILE A 137 26.86 -12.80 -5.72
CA ILE A 137 27.26 -12.26 -4.42
C ILE A 137 26.72 -13.19 -3.32
N GLY A 138 27.63 -13.90 -2.66
CA GLY A 138 27.27 -14.81 -1.58
C GLY A 138 28.49 -15.37 -0.85
N MET A 139 28.25 -16.03 0.28
CA MET A 139 29.30 -16.77 0.98
C MET A 139 29.71 -17.98 0.16
N LYS A 140 31.01 -18.30 0.16
CA LYS A 140 31.54 -19.49 -0.49
C LYS A 140 30.97 -20.76 0.16
N GLN A 141 30.77 -21.80 -0.63
CA GLN A 141 30.08 -23.02 -0.23
C GLN A 141 30.99 -24.25 -0.26
N CYS A 142 30.73 -25.21 0.61
CA CYS A 142 31.37 -26.52 0.57
C CYS A 142 31.08 -27.21 -0.78
N PRO A 143 32.08 -27.74 -1.49
CA PRO A 143 31.86 -28.42 -2.78
C PRO A 143 31.00 -29.69 -2.63
N ARG A 144 31.10 -30.41 -1.50
CA ARG A 144 30.32 -31.63 -1.20
C ARG A 144 28.86 -31.36 -0.85
N CYS A 145 28.61 -30.59 0.21
CA CYS A 145 27.25 -30.41 0.77
C CYS A 145 26.60 -29.05 0.48
N LYS A 146 27.30 -28.16 -0.25
CA LYS A 146 26.87 -26.78 -0.55
C LYS A 146 26.59 -25.88 0.67
N LYS A 147 26.88 -26.36 1.89
CA LYS A 147 26.75 -25.56 3.11
C LYS A 147 27.69 -24.34 3.03
N PRO A 148 27.21 -23.12 3.34
CA PRO A 148 28.06 -21.94 3.37
C PRO A 148 29.20 -22.08 4.39
N ILE A 149 30.38 -21.61 4.00
CA ILE A 149 31.61 -21.63 4.79
C ILE A 149 31.79 -20.23 5.39
N TYR A 150 31.76 -20.14 6.71
CA TYR A 150 31.97 -18.90 7.47
C TYR A 150 33.33 -18.88 8.15
N ASN A 151 33.88 -20.05 8.47
CA ASN A 151 35.16 -20.17 9.17
C ASN A 151 36.09 -21.16 8.46
N ASN A 152 37.23 -20.65 7.99
CA ASN A 152 38.36 -21.46 7.54
C ASN A 152 39.63 -20.60 7.65
N ARG A 153 40.61 -21.03 8.45
CA ARG A 153 41.79 -20.22 8.78
C ARG A 153 42.73 -20.03 7.59
N ARG A 154 42.92 -21.08 6.79
CA ARG A 154 43.78 -21.09 5.61
C ARG A 154 43.20 -20.23 4.51
N TYR A 155 41.94 -20.46 4.17
CA TYR A 155 41.23 -19.78 3.08
C TYR A 155 40.41 -18.57 3.53
N TYR A 156 40.73 -18.01 4.71
CA TYR A 156 40.04 -16.86 5.27
C TYR A 156 40.02 -15.65 4.31
N GLY A 157 41.06 -15.47 3.50
CA GLY A 157 41.10 -14.39 2.51
C GLY A 157 39.94 -14.42 1.50
N PHE A 158 39.58 -15.61 1.01
CA PHE A 158 38.44 -15.80 0.11
C PHE A 158 37.11 -15.53 0.83
N LEU A 159 36.98 -16.03 2.07
CA LEU A 159 35.78 -15.82 2.88
C LEU A 159 35.58 -14.35 3.26
N LEU A 160 36.67 -13.64 3.58
CA LEU A 160 36.64 -12.22 3.91
C LEU A 160 36.23 -11.37 2.70
N LYS A 161 36.67 -11.72 1.48
CA LYS A 161 36.23 -11.06 0.25
C LYS A 161 34.72 -11.26 0.06
N ALA A 162 34.25 -12.51 0.06
CA ALA A 162 32.83 -12.83 -0.07
C ALA A 162 31.97 -12.13 1.01
N TYR A 163 32.45 -12.09 2.24
CA TYR A 163 31.80 -11.37 3.33
C TYR A 163 31.70 -9.86 3.07
N LYS A 164 32.78 -9.22 2.60
CA LYS A 164 32.78 -7.79 2.25
C LYS A 164 31.79 -7.47 1.14
N ASP A 165 31.66 -8.34 0.14
CA ASP A 165 30.72 -8.16 -0.97
C ASP A 165 29.26 -8.25 -0.47
N VAL A 166 28.96 -9.24 0.38
CA VAL A 166 27.65 -9.36 1.05
C VAL A 166 27.36 -8.13 1.92
N GLU A 167 28.33 -7.67 2.70
CA GLU A 167 28.19 -6.45 3.53
C GLU A 167 27.98 -5.18 2.70
N ALA A 168 28.60 -5.06 1.53
CA ALA A 168 28.37 -3.95 0.63
C ALA A 168 26.91 -3.91 0.12
N VAL A 169 26.33 -5.07 -0.20
CA VAL A 169 24.91 -5.20 -0.58
C VAL A 169 24.01 -4.82 0.59
N LYS A 170 24.27 -5.35 1.79
CA LYS A 170 23.49 -5.00 2.99
C LYS A 170 23.53 -3.50 3.27
N LYS A 171 24.71 -2.88 3.21
CA LYS A 171 24.86 -1.42 3.38
C LYS A 171 24.17 -0.61 2.29
N LYS A 172 24.06 -1.13 1.06
CA LYS A 172 23.31 -0.47 -0.03
C LYS A 172 21.80 -0.52 0.23
N TYR A 173 21.29 -1.63 0.75
CA TYR A 173 19.88 -1.83 1.06
C TYR A 173 19.44 -1.07 2.34
N PHE A 174 20.30 -1.02 3.36
CA PHE A 174 20.07 -0.32 4.63
C PHE A 174 20.67 1.11 4.66
N ARG A 175 20.78 1.81 3.52
CA ARG A 175 21.28 3.20 3.52
C ARG A 175 20.33 4.10 4.31
N GLU A 176 20.88 4.95 5.17
CA GLU A 176 20.22 6.16 5.67
C GLU A 176 19.88 7.09 4.49
N LYS A 177 18.72 6.90 3.84
CA LYS A 177 18.18 7.89 2.91
C LYS A 177 17.46 8.96 3.73
N LYS A 178 18.12 10.11 3.87
CA LYS A 178 17.64 11.36 4.50
C LYS A 178 16.38 11.98 3.86
N THR A 179 15.62 11.29 3.01
CA THR A 179 14.58 11.88 2.18
C THR A 179 13.18 11.90 2.79
N VAL A 180 12.99 11.36 3.99
CA VAL A 180 11.76 11.58 4.76
C VAL A 180 12.22 12.09 6.10
N ARG A 181 11.95 13.35 6.42
CA ARG A 181 12.22 13.84 7.77
C ARG A 181 11.05 13.42 8.63
N LYS A 182 11.30 13.07 9.89
CA LYS A 182 10.27 12.91 10.93
C LYS A 182 9.20 14.01 10.86
N GLN A 183 9.60 15.23 10.49
CA GLN A 183 8.72 16.37 10.23
C GLN A 183 7.73 16.20 9.07
N ASP A 184 8.07 15.53 7.97
CA ASP A 184 7.15 15.37 6.84
C ASP A 184 6.01 14.38 7.21
N LEU A 185 6.33 13.36 8.02
CA LEU A 185 5.32 12.49 8.64
C LEU A 185 4.49 13.25 9.68
N LEU A 186 5.11 14.06 10.56
CA LEU A 186 4.38 14.87 11.54
C LEU A 186 3.51 15.97 10.90
N LEU A 187 3.92 16.55 9.76
CA LEU A 187 3.16 17.54 9.00
C LEU A 187 1.88 16.95 8.40
N LEU A 188 1.91 15.69 7.95
CA LEU A 188 0.71 14.95 7.54
C LEU A 188 -0.27 14.70 8.71
N LEU A 189 0.18 14.88 9.96
CA LEU A 189 -0.56 14.59 11.19
C LEU A 189 -1.03 15.85 11.94
N GLN A 190 -0.55 17.04 11.57
CA GLN A 190 -0.82 18.29 12.29
C GLN A 190 -2.25 18.85 12.10
N ASP A 191 -3.03 18.37 11.12
CA ASP A 191 -4.30 19.00 10.73
C ASP A 191 -5.55 18.11 10.88
N THR A 192 -5.50 17.17 11.83
CA THR A 192 -6.61 16.24 12.04
C THR A 192 -7.17 16.32 13.44
N THR A 193 -8.39 16.84 13.56
CA THR A 193 -9.44 16.21 14.36
C THR A 193 -9.58 14.76 13.88
N VAL A 194 -8.70 13.89 14.36
CA VAL A 194 -8.64 12.48 14.01
C VAL A 194 -9.86 11.79 14.64
N HIS A 195 -10.57 10.96 13.88
CA HIS A 195 -11.60 10.10 14.47
C HIS A 195 -10.96 9.28 15.60
N LEU A 196 -11.53 9.28 16.81
CA LEU A 196 -10.85 8.85 18.05
C LEU A 196 -10.11 7.51 17.93
N GLU A 197 -10.69 6.57 17.17
CA GLU A 197 -10.18 5.24 16.91
C GLU A 197 -8.91 5.17 16.02
N PHE A 198 -8.60 6.20 15.23
CA PHE A 198 -7.35 6.27 14.45
C PHE A 198 -6.19 6.86 15.25
N VAL A 199 -6.45 7.49 16.41
CA VAL A 199 -5.42 8.09 17.26
C VAL A 199 -4.40 7.04 17.74
N VAL A 200 -4.86 5.86 18.15
CA VAL A 200 -3.98 4.77 18.61
C VAL A 200 -3.04 4.28 17.49
N LYS A 201 -3.56 4.21 16.25
CA LYS A 201 -2.78 3.83 15.08
C LYS A 201 -1.71 4.88 14.76
N LEU A 202 -2.06 6.15 14.89
CA LEU A 202 -1.12 7.26 14.74
C LEU A 202 -0.01 7.23 15.78
N GLN A 203 -0.37 7.07 17.06
CA GLN A 203 0.61 6.94 18.14
C GLN A 203 1.56 5.75 17.90
N THR A 204 1.04 4.64 17.38
CA THR A 204 1.85 3.49 17.00
C THR A 204 2.86 3.85 15.90
N LEU A 205 2.44 4.57 14.86
CA LEU A 205 3.36 5.05 13.80
C LEU A 205 4.42 6.00 14.38
N GLU A 206 4.03 6.94 15.22
CA GLU A 206 4.94 7.90 15.85
C GLU A 206 6.02 7.23 16.70
N LEU A 207 5.67 6.16 17.43
CA LEU A 207 6.62 5.35 18.19
C LEU A 207 7.59 4.61 17.27
N HIS A 208 7.10 3.94 16.22
CA HIS A 208 7.95 3.24 15.25
C HIS A 208 8.94 4.19 14.57
N VAL A 209 8.46 5.36 14.18
CA VAL A 209 9.26 6.43 13.58
C VAL A 209 10.24 7.02 14.59
N SER A 210 9.93 7.04 15.90
CA SER A 210 10.84 7.61 16.89
C SER A 210 11.93 6.62 17.35
N GLU A 211 11.60 5.34 17.50
CA GLU A 211 12.53 4.32 18.02
C GLU A 211 13.40 3.67 16.94
N LYS A 212 12.85 3.45 15.74
CA LYS A 212 13.50 2.63 14.69
C LYS A 212 13.98 3.39 13.48
N PHE A 213 13.78 4.72 13.41
CA PHE A 213 14.02 5.52 12.20
C PHE A 213 15.37 5.26 11.50
N ARG A 214 16.44 5.13 12.29
CA ARG A 214 17.82 4.98 11.79
C ARG A 214 18.09 3.59 11.18
N HIS A 215 17.15 2.66 11.30
CA HIS A 215 17.34 1.25 10.95
C HIS A 215 16.18 0.68 10.12
N LEU A 216 15.27 1.51 9.60
CA LEU A 216 14.19 1.06 8.73
C LEU A 216 14.74 0.67 7.35
N SER A 217 14.25 -0.45 6.81
CA SER A 217 14.43 -0.80 5.41
C SER A 217 13.57 0.07 4.48
N ASP A 218 13.93 0.14 3.20
CA ASP A 218 13.14 0.86 2.17
C ASP A 218 11.67 0.37 2.14
N SER A 219 11.44 -0.94 2.36
CA SER A 219 10.08 -1.52 2.41
C SER A 219 9.28 -1.09 3.63
N GLU A 220 9.91 -1.00 4.81
CA GLU A 220 9.25 -0.54 6.04
C GLU A 220 8.93 0.96 5.93
N LEU A 221 9.84 1.75 5.36
CA LEU A 221 9.60 3.17 5.14
C LEU A 221 8.41 3.41 4.21
N ASN A 222 8.34 2.70 3.09
CA ASN A 222 7.21 2.80 2.14
C ASN A 222 5.88 2.42 2.82
N LEU A 223 5.87 1.35 3.62
CA LEU A 223 4.70 0.95 4.39
C LEU A 223 4.23 2.05 5.36
N LEU A 224 5.15 2.62 6.14
CA LEU A 224 4.83 3.68 7.11
C LEU A 224 4.31 4.94 6.41
N GLN A 225 4.89 5.32 5.27
CA GLN A 225 4.41 6.45 4.46
C GLN A 225 2.99 6.21 3.96
N PHE A 226 2.73 5.01 3.43
CA PHE A 226 1.40 4.68 2.93
C PHE A 226 0.36 4.61 4.05
N GLN A 227 0.71 4.04 5.21
CA GLN A 227 -0.14 4.03 6.41
C GLN A 227 -0.55 5.44 6.83
N ALA A 228 0.38 6.42 6.80
CA ALA A 228 0.08 7.81 7.09
C ALA A 228 -0.87 8.44 6.05
N GLN A 229 -0.62 8.22 4.76
CA GLN A 229 -1.49 8.70 3.67
C GLN A 229 -2.92 8.16 3.78
N VAL A 230 -3.07 6.88 4.12
CA VAL A 230 -4.35 6.21 4.31
C VAL A 230 -5.13 6.85 5.45
N ILE A 231 -4.50 7.11 6.61
CA ILE A 231 -5.18 7.78 7.73
C ILE A 231 -5.62 9.19 7.34
N HIS A 232 -4.76 9.96 6.67
CA HIS A 232 -5.09 11.31 6.24
C HIS A 232 -6.30 11.32 5.29
N LYS A 233 -6.30 10.45 4.26
CA LYS A 233 -7.42 10.34 3.32
C LYS A 233 -8.69 9.82 4.00
N ALA A 234 -8.59 8.81 4.87
CA ALA A 234 -9.71 8.29 5.64
C ALA A 234 -10.39 9.36 6.50
N ASN A 235 -9.60 10.17 7.22
CA ASN A 235 -10.13 11.30 7.99
C ASN A 235 -10.81 12.33 7.08
N SER A 236 -10.24 12.65 5.92
CA SER A 236 -10.86 13.56 4.95
C SER A 236 -12.22 13.05 4.45
N VAL A 237 -12.35 11.74 4.21
CA VAL A 237 -13.61 11.11 3.81
C VAL A 237 -14.67 11.26 4.90
N LEU A 238 -14.34 10.95 6.15
CA LEU A 238 -15.30 11.02 7.27
C LEU A 238 -15.71 12.47 7.59
N LYS A 239 -14.78 13.43 7.51
CA LYS A 239 -15.08 14.86 7.74
C LYS A 239 -16.11 15.43 6.77
N LYS A 240 -16.10 15.00 5.50
CA LYS A 240 -17.00 15.50 4.46
C LYS A 240 -18.44 14.97 4.56
N ALA A 241 -18.70 13.99 5.43
CA ALA A 241 -19.99 13.31 5.51
C ALA A 241 -20.46 13.05 6.96
N PRO A 242 -20.62 14.10 7.78
CA PRO A 242 -21.01 13.95 9.20
C PRO A 242 -22.41 13.35 9.40
N GLU A 243 -23.26 13.35 8.37
CA GLU A 243 -24.64 12.82 8.45
C GLU A 243 -24.78 11.37 7.99
N CYS A 244 -23.73 10.75 7.40
CA CYS A 244 -23.76 9.38 6.88
C CYS A 244 -22.82 8.44 7.65
N THR A 245 -22.81 8.57 8.97
CA THR A 245 -21.68 8.15 9.81
C THR A 245 -21.53 6.64 9.95
N SER A 246 -22.54 5.89 10.41
CA SER A 246 -22.30 4.48 10.82
C SER A 246 -21.76 3.58 9.71
N LYS A 247 -22.45 3.53 8.56
CA LYS A 247 -22.10 2.65 7.43
C LYS A 247 -20.84 3.08 6.69
N LEU A 248 -20.59 4.40 6.57
CA LEU A 248 -19.36 4.91 5.96
C LEU A 248 -18.16 4.63 6.87
N THR A 249 -18.31 4.93 8.17
CA THR A 249 -17.26 4.70 9.17
C THR A 249 -16.86 3.23 9.18
N GLU A 250 -17.79 2.28 9.22
CA GLU A 250 -17.46 0.84 9.18
C GLU A 250 -16.60 0.46 7.97
N LYS A 251 -16.96 0.95 6.77
CA LYS A 251 -16.22 0.69 5.53
C LYS A 251 -14.82 1.31 5.54
N VAL A 252 -14.70 2.57 5.98
CA VAL A 252 -13.40 3.24 6.10
C VAL A 252 -12.52 2.51 7.12
N HIS A 253 -13.09 2.11 8.26
CA HIS A 253 -12.38 1.35 9.29
C HIS A 253 -11.84 0.03 8.78
N PHE A 254 -12.62 -0.71 8.00
CA PHE A 254 -12.18 -1.95 7.38
C PHE A 254 -10.93 -1.73 6.52
N VAL A 255 -10.93 -0.71 5.65
CA VAL A 255 -9.79 -0.40 4.78
C VAL A 255 -8.55 -0.01 5.59
N VAL A 256 -8.70 0.87 6.58
CA VAL A 256 -7.59 1.27 7.44
C VAL A 256 -7.05 0.07 8.22
N ASN A 257 -7.90 -0.78 8.79
CA ASN A 257 -7.47 -1.97 9.51
C ASN A 257 -6.63 -2.91 8.64
N ARG A 258 -7.08 -3.16 7.39
CA ARG A 258 -6.34 -4.01 6.44
C ARG A 258 -4.93 -3.50 6.14
N VAL A 259 -4.74 -2.19 6.01
CA VAL A 259 -3.42 -1.59 5.80
C VAL A 259 -2.54 -1.70 7.06
N PHE A 260 -3.14 -1.60 8.24
CA PHE A 260 -2.42 -1.68 9.52
C PHE A 260 -2.11 -3.12 9.97
N GLU A 261 -2.72 -4.13 9.35
CA GLU A 261 -2.30 -5.54 9.49
C GLU A 261 -0.90 -5.78 8.87
N GLN A 262 -0.48 -4.94 7.93
CA GLN A 262 0.83 -5.02 7.29
C GLN A 262 1.93 -4.49 8.23
N LYS A 263 2.98 -5.29 8.45
CA LYS A 263 4.04 -5.00 9.44
C LYS A 263 5.41 -4.68 8.85
N LEU A 264 5.72 -5.18 7.65
CA LEU A 264 7.07 -5.10 7.07
C LEU A 264 7.09 -4.44 5.69
N ARG A 265 6.02 -4.63 4.90
CA ARG A 265 5.92 -4.14 3.53
C ARG A 265 4.46 -4.03 3.14
N ILE A 266 4.22 -3.35 2.04
CA ILE A 266 2.94 -3.35 1.32
C ILE A 266 3.21 -3.50 -0.18
N SER A 267 2.37 -4.23 -0.89
CA SER A 267 2.49 -4.39 -2.34
C SER A 267 1.93 -3.17 -3.07
N THR A 268 2.47 -2.87 -4.26
CA THR A 268 1.95 -1.81 -5.13
C THR A 268 0.50 -2.03 -5.51
N GLN A 269 0.11 -3.29 -5.75
CA GLN A 269 -1.28 -3.67 -6.01
C GLN A 269 -2.18 -3.32 -4.82
N MET A 270 -1.81 -3.68 -3.59
CA MET A 270 -2.62 -3.35 -2.41
C MET A 270 -2.70 -1.84 -2.19
N MET A 271 -1.61 -1.11 -2.46
CA MET A 271 -1.62 0.36 -2.40
C MET A 271 -2.65 0.94 -3.39
N GLU A 272 -2.68 0.42 -4.61
CA GLU A 272 -3.63 0.85 -5.65
C GLU A 272 -5.07 0.52 -5.28
N GLU A 273 -5.34 -0.71 -4.81
CA GLU A 273 -6.67 -1.16 -4.39
C GLU A 273 -7.22 -0.32 -3.24
N VAL A 274 -6.40 -0.05 -2.22
CA VAL A 274 -6.76 0.80 -1.08
C VAL A 274 -7.01 2.24 -1.52
N THR A 275 -6.19 2.76 -2.43
CA THR A 275 -6.35 4.13 -2.97
C THR A 275 -7.68 4.24 -3.71
N CYS A 276 -7.97 3.29 -4.61
CA CYS A 276 -9.23 3.24 -5.35
C CYS A 276 -10.44 3.14 -4.41
N GLU A 277 -10.37 2.28 -3.38
CA GLU A 277 -11.47 2.12 -2.44
C GLU A 277 -11.69 3.39 -1.62
N LEU A 278 -10.64 4.07 -1.15
CA LEU A 278 -10.79 5.35 -0.45
C LEU A 278 -11.35 6.46 -1.36
N GLN A 279 -11.03 6.47 -2.66
CA GLN A 279 -11.64 7.36 -3.65
C GLN A 279 -13.14 7.05 -3.80
N ARG A 280 -13.50 5.76 -3.91
CA ARG A 280 -14.88 5.31 -4.01
C ARG A 280 -15.70 5.69 -2.77
N LEU A 281 -15.15 5.44 -1.58
CA LEU A 281 -15.78 5.79 -0.31
C LEU A 281 -15.99 7.30 -0.16
N ALA A 282 -15.11 8.14 -0.74
CA ALA A 282 -15.24 9.59 -0.72
C ALA A 282 -16.49 10.12 -1.44
N VAL A 283 -16.94 9.43 -2.50
CA VAL A 283 -18.09 9.88 -3.32
C VAL A 283 -19.41 9.22 -2.93
N LEU A 284 -19.38 8.11 -2.18
CA LEU A 284 -20.59 7.40 -1.74
C LEU A 284 -21.61 8.27 -1.00
N PRO A 285 -21.24 9.20 -0.11
CA PRO A 285 -22.22 10.05 0.59
C PRO A 285 -23.08 10.88 -0.37
N ALA A 286 -22.46 11.47 -1.39
CA ALA A 286 -23.17 12.23 -2.42
C ALA A 286 -24.11 11.32 -3.23
N PHE A 287 -23.63 10.13 -3.59
CA PHE A 287 -24.44 9.12 -4.28
C PHE A 287 -25.64 8.65 -3.44
N TRP A 288 -25.45 8.40 -2.14
CA TRP A 288 -26.54 8.02 -1.23
C TRP A 288 -27.56 9.14 -1.06
N SER A 289 -27.10 10.39 -0.96
CA SER A 289 -27.97 11.58 -0.93
C SER A 289 -28.84 11.66 -2.19
N LEU A 290 -28.23 11.51 -3.37
CA LEU A 290 -28.94 11.43 -4.65
C LEU A 290 -29.96 10.28 -4.66
N THR A 291 -29.55 9.08 -4.25
CA THR A 291 -30.41 7.88 -4.23
C THR A 291 -31.67 8.10 -3.38
N LYS A 292 -31.53 8.74 -2.22
CA LYS A 292 -32.68 9.09 -1.36
C LYS A 292 -33.65 10.06 -2.05
N ARG A 293 -33.11 11.02 -2.80
CA ARG A 293 -33.89 12.06 -3.49
C ARG A 293 -34.57 11.53 -4.76
N ILE A 294 -33.95 10.59 -5.48
CA ILE A 294 -34.50 10.07 -6.75
C ILE A 294 -35.92 9.52 -6.60
N PHE A 295 -36.23 8.84 -5.50
CA PHE A 295 -37.58 8.30 -5.27
C PHE A 295 -38.68 9.38 -5.21
N GLN A 296 -38.30 10.64 -5.00
CA GLN A 296 -39.22 11.78 -4.95
C GLN A 296 -39.51 12.37 -6.34
N TYR A 297 -38.69 12.05 -7.35
CA TYR A 297 -38.76 12.67 -8.68
C TYR A 297 -38.96 11.60 -9.77
N ASN A 298 -40.08 11.66 -10.50
CA ASN A 298 -40.36 10.76 -11.62
C ASN A 298 -39.64 11.20 -12.91
N ASN A 299 -38.31 11.15 -12.92
CA ASN A 299 -37.48 11.60 -14.04
C ASN A 299 -36.65 10.46 -14.66
N GLN A 300 -36.83 10.22 -15.97
CA GLN A 300 -36.14 9.15 -16.69
C GLN A 300 -34.63 9.38 -16.83
N ILE A 301 -34.18 10.62 -17.07
CA ILE A 301 -32.75 10.96 -17.18
C ILE A 301 -32.06 10.72 -15.84
N LEU A 302 -32.68 11.18 -14.75
CA LEU A 302 -32.17 10.97 -13.39
C LEU A 302 -32.06 9.47 -13.06
N SER A 303 -33.04 8.66 -13.51
CA SER A 303 -33.03 7.20 -13.39
C SER A 303 -31.90 6.55 -14.20
N GLN A 304 -31.57 7.07 -15.38
CA GLN A 304 -30.45 6.59 -16.19
C GLN A 304 -29.10 6.94 -15.55
N ILE A 305 -28.94 8.17 -15.07
CA ILE A 305 -27.74 8.62 -14.33
C ILE A 305 -27.54 7.72 -13.11
N HIS A 306 -28.59 7.45 -12.34
CA HIS A 306 -28.53 6.57 -11.18
C HIS A 306 -28.07 5.14 -11.51
N LYS A 307 -28.62 4.53 -12.56
CA LYS A 307 -28.20 3.20 -13.03
C LYS A 307 -26.71 3.19 -13.43
N LYS A 308 -26.25 4.23 -14.12
CA LYS A 308 -24.84 4.35 -14.50
C LYS A 308 -23.93 4.49 -13.29
N LEU A 309 -24.32 5.30 -12.30
CA LEU A 309 -23.61 5.44 -11.03
C LEU A 309 -23.53 4.12 -10.25
N LEU A 310 -24.62 3.34 -10.21
CA LEU A 310 -24.63 2.00 -9.59
C LEU A 310 -23.60 1.06 -10.23
N MET A 311 -23.47 1.08 -11.56
CA MET A 311 -22.49 0.28 -12.27
C MET A 311 -21.05 0.71 -11.95
N ILE A 312 -20.78 2.02 -11.91
CA ILE A 312 -19.44 2.56 -11.64
C ILE A 312 -19.02 2.33 -10.18
N LEU A 313 -19.94 2.50 -9.23
CA LEU A 313 -19.67 2.42 -7.78
C LEU A 313 -19.71 0.98 -7.23
N GLY A 314 -19.91 -0.01 -8.11
CA GLY A 314 -19.93 -1.41 -7.76
C GLY A 314 -18.64 -1.86 -7.07
N PRO A 315 -18.71 -2.74 -6.04
CA PRO A 315 -17.54 -3.12 -5.25
C PRO A 315 -16.52 -3.97 -6.02
N THR A 316 -16.90 -4.53 -7.16
CA THR A 316 -16.03 -5.34 -8.04
C THR A 316 -15.41 -4.55 -9.18
N VAL A 317 -15.75 -3.26 -9.30
CA VAL A 317 -15.25 -2.38 -10.36
C VAL A 317 -14.08 -1.58 -9.81
N LYS A 318 -12.96 -1.58 -10.56
CA LYS A 318 -11.82 -0.72 -10.24
C LYS A 318 -12.26 0.74 -10.31
N PHE A 319 -12.20 1.44 -9.18
CA PHE A 319 -12.58 2.84 -9.06
C PHE A 319 -11.33 3.74 -9.05
N ASP A 320 -10.74 3.93 -10.23
CA ASP A 320 -9.58 4.80 -10.41
C ASP A 320 -9.98 6.28 -10.54
N THR A 321 -8.97 7.14 -10.77
CA THR A 321 -9.16 8.59 -10.93
C THR A 321 -10.07 8.96 -12.10
N GLU A 322 -10.12 8.18 -13.17
CA GLU A 322 -11.01 8.46 -14.31
C GLU A 322 -12.47 8.13 -13.94
N LYS A 323 -12.70 7.03 -13.22
CA LYS A 323 -14.01 6.71 -12.64
C LYS A 323 -14.47 7.68 -11.57
N GLU A 324 -13.55 8.22 -10.77
CA GLU A 324 -13.83 9.30 -9.83
C GLU A 324 -14.35 10.55 -10.55
N LYS A 325 -13.66 11.00 -11.61
CA LYS A 325 -14.08 12.14 -12.44
C LYS A 325 -15.44 11.92 -13.09
N GLU A 326 -15.63 10.74 -13.71
CA GLU A 326 -16.90 10.36 -14.35
C GLU A 326 -18.06 10.42 -13.33
N THR A 327 -17.84 9.87 -12.13
CA THR A 327 -18.83 9.87 -11.05
C THR A 327 -19.17 11.29 -10.60
N ILE A 328 -18.18 12.15 -10.38
CA ILE A 328 -18.39 13.55 -9.97
C ILE A 328 -19.19 14.30 -11.03
N ASN A 329 -18.90 14.10 -12.32
CA ASN A 329 -19.64 14.75 -13.40
C ASN A 329 -21.10 14.29 -13.45
N LEU A 330 -21.35 12.99 -13.33
CA LEU A 330 -22.72 12.44 -13.27
C LEU A 330 -23.50 12.94 -12.06
N LEU A 331 -22.84 13.08 -10.89
CA LEU A 331 -23.46 13.65 -9.70
C LEU A 331 -23.83 15.12 -9.92
N LYS A 332 -22.93 15.94 -10.49
CA LYS A 332 -23.22 17.33 -10.85
C LYS A 332 -24.32 17.47 -11.89
N GLU A 333 -24.35 16.56 -12.87
CA GLU A 333 -25.40 16.52 -13.88
C GLU A 333 -26.76 16.18 -13.26
N SER A 334 -26.79 15.26 -12.29
CA SER A 334 -28.01 14.88 -11.58
C SER A 334 -28.64 16.05 -10.80
N GLU A 335 -27.83 16.98 -10.29
CA GLU A 335 -28.30 18.18 -9.58
C GLU A 335 -29.18 19.06 -10.46
N LYS A 336 -28.97 19.05 -11.77
CA LYS A 336 -29.80 19.81 -12.72
C LYS A 336 -31.25 19.34 -12.79
N TYR A 337 -31.51 18.07 -12.48
CA TYR A 337 -32.83 17.44 -12.61
C TYR A 337 -33.56 17.26 -11.27
N LEU A 338 -32.92 17.62 -10.15
CA LEU A 338 -33.45 17.47 -8.79
C LEU A 338 -34.57 18.48 -8.42
N GLY A 339 -35.20 19.14 -9.40
CA GLY A 339 -36.28 20.12 -9.23
C GLY A 339 -37.66 19.70 -9.76
N GLY A 340 -37.84 18.44 -10.20
CA GLY A 340 -39.14 17.90 -10.66
C GLY A 340 -39.60 18.33 -12.04
N LEU A 341 -39.10 19.46 -12.58
CA LEU A 341 -39.50 20.02 -13.88
C LEU A 341 -38.98 19.28 -15.11
N GLY A 342 -37.98 18.40 -14.94
CA GLY A 342 -37.31 17.76 -16.08
C GLY A 342 -36.38 18.66 -16.91
N ILE A 343 -36.24 19.94 -16.53
CA ILE A 343 -35.34 20.93 -17.15
C ILE A 343 -34.37 21.50 -16.12
N THR A 344 -33.26 22.05 -16.60
CA THR A 344 -32.26 22.74 -15.76
C THR A 344 -32.81 24.06 -15.20
N ASN A 345 -32.24 24.57 -14.10
CA ASN A 345 -32.61 25.90 -13.59
C ASN A 345 -32.32 27.03 -14.60
N ASP A 346 -31.27 26.92 -15.42
CA ASP A 346 -30.98 27.90 -16.45
C ASP A 346 -32.07 27.90 -17.54
N GLU A 347 -32.49 26.73 -18.01
CA GLU A 347 -33.62 26.58 -18.94
C GLU A 347 -34.93 27.09 -18.32
N ARG A 348 -35.20 26.77 -17.04
CA ARG A 348 -36.34 27.30 -16.30
C ARG A 348 -36.33 28.83 -16.30
N MET A 349 -35.19 29.45 -15.99
CA MET A 349 -35.06 30.92 -15.98
C MET A 349 -35.20 31.52 -17.38
N GLN A 350 -34.72 30.84 -18.43
CA GLN A 350 -34.93 31.26 -19.81
C GLN A 350 -36.41 31.20 -20.21
N ILE A 351 -37.14 30.15 -19.80
CA ILE A 351 -38.58 30.02 -20.05
C ILE A 351 -39.36 31.13 -19.33
N LEU A 352 -39.09 31.37 -18.04
CA LEU A 352 -39.75 32.44 -17.28
C LEU A 352 -39.49 33.82 -17.92
N LYS A 353 -38.24 34.07 -18.35
CA LYS A 353 -37.86 35.33 -18.99
C LYS A 353 -38.50 35.50 -20.38
N ALA A 354 -38.63 34.41 -21.15
CA ALA A 354 -39.23 34.45 -22.48
C ALA A 354 -40.75 34.61 -22.43
N MET A 355 -41.40 34.09 -21.39
CA MET A 355 -42.85 34.09 -21.28
C MET A 355 -43.40 35.38 -20.65
N GLU A 356 -42.59 36.12 -19.90
CA GLU A 356 -42.95 37.40 -19.25
C GLU A 356 -44.25 37.33 -18.43
N LEU A 357 -44.56 36.16 -17.88
CA LEU A 357 -45.74 35.93 -17.03
C LEU A 357 -45.42 36.26 -15.57
N LYS A 358 -46.42 36.77 -14.85
CA LYS A 358 -46.34 36.94 -13.39
C LYS A 358 -46.40 35.58 -12.69
N GLN A 359 -46.08 35.55 -11.39
CA GLN A 359 -46.24 34.35 -10.58
C GLN A 359 -47.73 33.91 -10.54
N GLY A 360 -47.96 32.59 -10.59
CA GLY A 360 -49.29 31.98 -10.49
C GLY A 360 -49.91 31.60 -11.83
N HIS A 361 -49.16 31.72 -12.93
CA HIS A 361 -49.61 31.37 -14.28
C HIS A 361 -49.25 29.94 -14.71
N TRP A 362 -48.43 29.23 -13.92
CA TRP A 362 -47.95 27.88 -14.23
C TRP A 362 -48.71 26.82 -13.45
N TYR A 363 -49.14 25.77 -14.16
CA TYR A 363 -50.00 24.70 -13.67
C TYR A 363 -49.46 23.33 -14.11
N LYS A 364 -49.98 22.28 -13.48
CA LYS A 364 -49.70 20.89 -13.83
C LYS A 364 -50.98 20.07 -13.96
N CYS A 365 -50.99 19.20 -14.95
CA CYS A 365 -52.08 18.24 -15.17
C CYS A 365 -52.05 17.10 -14.13
N PRO A 366 -53.03 16.17 -14.09
CA PRO A 366 -53.06 15.05 -13.14
C PRO A 366 -51.84 14.12 -13.26
N ASN A 367 -51.13 14.17 -14.39
CA ASN A 367 -49.91 13.41 -14.68
C ASN A 367 -48.62 14.24 -14.52
N ASN A 368 -48.67 15.40 -13.85
CA ASN A 368 -47.53 16.30 -13.58
C ASN A 368 -46.86 16.99 -14.80
N HIS A 369 -47.42 16.92 -16.00
CA HIS A 369 -46.96 17.74 -17.13
C HIS A 369 -47.34 19.21 -16.93
N ILE A 370 -46.40 20.10 -17.23
CA ILE A 370 -46.50 21.53 -16.92
C ILE A 370 -47.06 22.29 -18.11
N TYR A 371 -48.00 23.17 -17.83
CA TYR A 371 -48.58 24.09 -18.81
C TYR A 371 -48.75 25.47 -18.17
N CYS A 372 -48.90 26.50 -18.99
CA CYS A 372 -49.21 27.84 -18.50
C CYS A 372 -50.57 28.30 -19.03
N ILE A 373 -51.21 29.18 -18.26
CA ILE A 373 -52.37 29.96 -18.69
C ILE A 373 -51.90 31.40 -18.83
N THR A 374 -51.95 31.95 -20.03
CA THR A 374 -51.29 33.22 -20.35
C THR A 374 -52.09 34.43 -19.88
N GLU A 375 -53.19 34.76 -20.57
CA GLU A 375 -53.91 36.05 -20.47
C GLU A 375 -54.09 36.59 -19.04
N CYS A 376 -55.08 36.08 -18.31
CA CYS A 376 -55.36 36.49 -16.93
C CYS A 376 -54.76 35.53 -15.89
N GLY A 377 -54.09 34.47 -16.32
CA GLY A 377 -53.56 33.40 -15.46
C GLY A 377 -54.61 32.50 -14.81
N GLY A 378 -55.90 32.82 -14.89
CA GLY A 378 -57.00 32.01 -14.35
C GLY A 378 -57.62 31.06 -15.36
N ALA A 379 -58.08 29.90 -14.90
CA ALA A 379 -58.66 28.87 -15.76
C ALA A 379 -60.05 29.25 -16.28
N MET A 380 -60.15 29.59 -17.57
CA MET A 380 -61.41 29.99 -18.22
C MET A 380 -61.90 29.03 -19.29
N ILE A 381 -61.02 28.14 -19.76
CA ILE A 381 -61.29 27.16 -20.81
C ILE A 381 -60.66 25.82 -20.41
N GLU A 382 -61.37 24.72 -20.66
CA GLU A 382 -60.81 23.37 -20.61
C GLU A 382 -60.14 22.99 -21.93
N SER A 383 -59.01 22.30 -21.86
CA SER A 383 -58.24 21.80 -23.00
C SER A 383 -57.65 20.44 -22.68
N THR A 384 -56.83 19.90 -23.58
CA THR A 384 -56.13 18.62 -23.42
C THR A 384 -54.63 18.85 -23.29
N CYS A 385 -54.01 18.19 -22.31
CA CYS A 385 -52.58 18.19 -22.12
C CYS A 385 -51.87 17.68 -23.40
N PRO A 386 -50.93 18.44 -23.98
CA PRO A 386 -50.25 18.05 -25.22
C PRO A 386 -49.35 16.82 -25.04
N GLU A 387 -48.96 16.49 -23.81
CA GLU A 387 -48.06 15.37 -23.51
C GLU A 387 -48.81 14.06 -23.23
N CYS A 388 -49.92 14.11 -22.47
CA CYS A 388 -50.63 12.90 -22.04
C CYS A 388 -52.12 12.83 -22.40
N GLY A 389 -52.68 13.88 -23.00
CA GLY A 389 -54.09 13.95 -23.38
C GLY A 389 -55.08 14.11 -22.21
N ALA A 390 -54.61 14.19 -20.96
CA ALA A 390 -55.47 14.46 -19.81
C ALA A 390 -56.14 15.84 -19.91
N ALA A 391 -57.33 16.00 -19.33
CA ALA A 391 -58.01 17.29 -19.27
C ALA A 391 -57.20 18.31 -18.45
N ILE A 392 -57.03 19.52 -18.97
CA ILE A 392 -56.31 20.63 -18.32
C ILE A 392 -57.15 21.90 -18.36
N GLY A 393 -56.84 22.88 -17.50
CA GLY A 393 -57.58 24.13 -17.42
C GLY A 393 -58.73 24.08 -16.40
N GLY A 394 -59.88 24.64 -16.78
CA GLY A 394 -61.06 24.83 -15.92
C GLY A 394 -61.95 25.96 -16.43
N GLU A 395 -62.93 26.38 -15.63
CA GLU A 395 -63.92 27.39 -16.05
C GLU A 395 -64.13 28.43 -14.94
N SER A 396 -64.55 29.64 -15.31
CA SER A 396 -64.87 30.73 -14.36
C SER A 396 -63.74 31.04 -13.38
N HIS A 397 -62.50 31.04 -13.88
CA HIS A 397 -61.25 31.16 -13.13
C HIS A 397 -60.98 30.06 -12.09
N ARG A 398 -61.84 29.03 -12.02
CA ARG A 398 -61.65 27.88 -11.15
C ARG A 398 -60.92 26.80 -11.92
N LEU A 399 -59.70 26.50 -11.49
CA LEU A 399 -58.93 25.36 -11.97
C LEU A 399 -59.68 24.07 -11.65
N ARG A 400 -59.61 23.07 -12.55
CA ARG A 400 -60.12 21.74 -12.26
C ARG A 400 -59.49 21.15 -11.00
N ASP A 401 -60.27 20.41 -10.24
CA ASP A 401 -59.84 19.81 -8.97
C ASP A 401 -58.73 18.75 -9.13
N ASP A 402 -58.55 18.21 -10.33
CA ASP A 402 -57.50 17.24 -10.69
C ASP A 402 -56.21 17.88 -11.22
N ASN A 403 -56.18 19.21 -11.39
CA ASN A 403 -55.00 19.99 -11.74
C ASN A 403 -54.44 20.71 -10.50
N ALA A 404 -53.18 21.13 -10.57
CA ALA A 404 -52.53 21.86 -9.47
C ALA A 404 -51.66 23.01 -9.98
N VAL A 405 -51.32 23.95 -9.10
CA VAL A 405 -50.33 24.99 -9.37
C VAL A 405 -48.94 24.33 -9.48
N ALA A 406 -48.16 24.72 -10.48
CA ALA A 406 -46.79 24.27 -10.66
C ALA A 406 -45.82 25.21 -9.94
N SER A 407 -45.86 25.22 -8.60
CA SER A 407 -44.98 26.03 -7.74
C SER A 407 -43.50 25.86 -8.06
N GLU A 408 -43.14 24.67 -8.53
CA GLU A 408 -41.81 24.34 -9.01
C GLU A 408 -41.33 25.19 -10.21
N MET A 409 -42.21 25.85 -10.98
CA MET A 409 -41.83 26.70 -12.13
C MET A 409 -41.51 28.14 -11.77
N ASP A 410 -42.33 28.80 -10.97
CA ASP A 410 -42.23 30.25 -10.73
C ASP A 410 -42.21 30.62 -9.24
N GLY A 411 -42.37 29.64 -8.35
CA GLY A 411 -42.43 29.82 -6.89
C GLY A 411 -43.83 30.18 -6.36
N ALA A 412 -44.87 30.19 -7.20
CA ALA A 412 -46.21 30.55 -6.78
C ALA A 412 -46.82 29.48 -5.86
N GLN A 413 -47.34 29.88 -4.71
CA GLN A 413 -48.08 28.98 -3.82
C GLN A 413 -49.55 28.84 -4.25
N TYR A 414 -50.07 29.84 -4.96
CA TYR A 414 -51.47 29.92 -5.36
C TYR A 414 -51.58 30.35 -6.82
N ALA A 415 -52.73 30.05 -7.44
CA ALA A 415 -53.07 30.49 -8.79
C ALA A 415 -53.16 32.02 -8.85
N ALA A 416 -52.84 32.60 -10.01
CA ALA A 416 -52.92 34.05 -10.23
C ALA A 416 -54.30 34.62 -9.84
N TRP A 417 -55.36 33.83 -10.03
CA TRP A 417 -56.75 34.15 -9.70
C TRP A 417 -57.28 33.24 -8.57
N SER A 418 -56.86 33.51 -7.34
CA SER A 418 -57.35 32.85 -6.13
C SER A 418 -57.58 33.88 -5.02
N GLU A 419 -58.56 33.62 -4.15
CA GLU A 419 -58.85 34.47 -2.99
C GLU A 419 -57.61 34.61 -2.10
N GLU A 420 -56.81 33.55 -1.99
CA GLU A 420 -55.57 33.49 -1.23
C GLU A 420 -54.45 34.34 -1.87
N ASN A 421 -54.32 34.35 -3.19
CA ASN A 421 -53.38 35.23 -3.90
C ASN A 421 -53.82 36.70 -3.88
N ASN A 422 -55.13 36.95 -3.90
CA ASN A 422 -55.69 38.28 -3.74
C ASN A 422 -55.42 38.81 -2.32
N MET A 423 -55.58 37.98 -1.29
CA MET A 423 -55.28 38.32 0.11
C MET A 423 -53.79 38.60 0.35
N LEU A 424 -52.87 37.94 -0.38
CA LEU A 424 -51.44 38.23 -0.33
C LEU A 424 -51.05 39.53 -1.07
N ASN A 425 -51.87 39.99 -2.02
CA ASN A 425 -51.71 41.30 -2.67
C ASN A 425 -52.31 42.46 -1.86
N TYR A 426 -53.15 42.17 -0.86
CA TYR A 426 -53.58 43.16 0.13
C TYR A 426 -52.55 43.22 1.26
N ASP A 427 -51.57 44.10 1.08
CA ASP A 427 -50.67 44.52 2.14
C ASP A 427 -51.49 45.23 3.25
N MET A 428 -51.82 44.49 4.31
CA MET A 428 -52.54 45.03 5.48
C MET A 428 -51.70 46.05 6.28
N ASP A 429 -50.44 46.28 5.89
CA ASP A 429 -49.53 47.25 6.50
C ASP A 429 -49.53 48.63 5.78
N ASN A 430 -50.43 48.87 4.81
CA ASN A 430 -50.55 50.16 4.10
C ASN A 430 -51.76 51.02 4.49
N PHE A 431 -52.36 50.77 5.65
CA PHE A 431 -53.31 51.69 6.29
C PHE A 431 -52.80 52.08 7.69
N GLU A 432 -51.82 52.98 7.76
CA GLU A 432 -51.67 53.97 8.84
C GLU A 432 -50.87 55.19 8.39
#